data_AF-A0A0X3VU15-F1
#
_entry.id   AF-A0A0X3VU15-F1
#
_cell.length_a   1.000
_cell.length_b   1.000
_cell.length_c   1.000
_cell.angle_alpha   90.00
_cell.angle_beta   90.00
_cell.angle_gamma   90.00
#
_symmetry.space_group_name_H-M   'P 1'
#
loop_
_entity.id
_entity.type
_entity.pdbx_description
1 polymer ?
#
loop_
_entity_poly.entity_id
_entity_poly.type
_entity_poly.pdbx_seq_one_letter_code
_entity_poly.pdbx_strand_id
1 'polypeptide(L)'
;MGPWVAPCPIKEAETIDGKRVKRVKARMDQRTRERLPALETFAKAATDHYRHHTTRLQALLAVPPGATFTLGDAVYTRTKNAASANARDSHGVLLRFDQAEHRAFWAWATVEFLRHTGVRIEEMLETSHHALIQYRLPTTGEIVPLLQIAPSKSDQERVLLVSPELADVLATIIRRVRAPRTGAIPLLAAYDYEERTWNPLAPLLFQWDRGGENCRMSGEFIRDALAEVLAFIGLTDSTGQPLNFTPHDFRRMFITDAIRSGLPPHIAQVIAGHTNINTTMGYHAIYPTETIEAHRAFIARRRASRPSEEYRTPTEEEWDAFLAHFEKRKVSIGTCGRAFSTPCVHEHACVRCSFLRPDPAQRGRLEEIRDNLVARIAEAEREGWLGEVEGLRVSLAGAEDKLVHMDRQTSGGTAIDLGMPRIASAQFTEVERTASLAQSLDDQQ
;
A
#
# COMPACT_ATOMS: atom_id res chain seq x y z
N MET A 1 -30.97 -41.65 0.75
CA MET A 1 -31.22 -40.31 1.32
C MET A 1 -32.63 -40.31 1.86
N GLY A 2 -32.82 -40.04 3.16
CA GLY A 2 -34.14 -40.15 3.82
C GLY A 2 -35.10 -39.03 3.37
N PRO A 3 -36.40 -39.33 3.15
CA PRO A 3 -37.38 -38.40 2.57
C PRO A 3 -37.96 -37.35 3.54
N TRP A 4 -37.39 -37.18 4.73
CA TRP A 4 -37.91 -36.27 5.75
C TRP A 4 -36.79 -35.53 6.46
N VAL A 5 -36.24 -34.50 5.81
CA VAL A 5 -35.47 -33.45 6.50
C VAL A 5 -36.18 -32.14 6.19
N ALA A 6 -36.86 -31.58 7.20
CA ALA A 6 -37.42 -30.23 7.08
C ALA A 6 -36.25 -29.24 6.92
N PRO A 7 -36.30 -28.32 5.93
CA PRO A 7 -35.28 -27.30 5.78
C PRO A 7 -35.18 -26.49 7.08
N CYS A 8 -33.96 -26.16 7.50
CA CYS A 8 -33.70 -25.36 8.69
C CYS A 8 -34.58 -24.09 8.65
N PRO A 9 -35.38 -23.80 9.70
CA PRO A 9 -36.28 -22.65 9.71
C PRO A 9 -35.53 -21.31 9.75
N ILE A 10 -34.23 -21.34 10.03
CA ILE A 10 -33.34 -20.17 10.01
C ILE A 10 -32.61 -20.17 8.68
N LYS A 11 -32.88 -19.16 7.85
CA LYS A 11 -32.17 -18.97 6.58
C LYS A 11 -30.76 -18.45 6.86
N GLU A 12 -29.79 -18.78 6.01
CA GLU A 12 -28.41 -18.26 6.13
C GLU A 12 -28.40 -16.73 6.19
N ALA A 13 -29.27 -16.06 5.44
CA ALA A 13 -29.46 -14.60 5.48
C ALA A 13 -29.88 -14.05 6.86
N GLU A 14 -30.53 -14.84 7.69
CA GLU A 14 -31.00 -14.47 9.04
C GLU A 14 -29.93 -14.70 10.12
N THR A 15 -28.87 -15.46 9.81
CA THR A 15 -27.67 -15.58 10.67
C THR A 15 -26.59 -14.56 10.30
N ILE A 16 -26.78 -13.79 9.21
CA ILE A 16 -25.83 -12.73 8.80
C ILE A 16 -25.91 -11.56 9.79
N ASP A 17 -25.01 -11.57 10.77
CA ASP A 17 -24.80 -10.45 11.67
C ASP A 17 -23.96 -9.33 11.00
N GLY A 18 -24.41 -8.89 9.82
CA GLY A 18 -23.69 -7.93 8.99
C GLY A 18 -23.46 -6.59 9.69
N LYS A 19 -24.38 -6.19 10.60
CA LYS A 19 -24.21 -5.00 11.43
C LYS A 19 -23.11 -5.19 12.48
N ARG A 20 -23.05 -6.33 13.19
CA ARG A 20 -21.94 -6.60 14.12
C ARG A 20 -20.62 -6.72 13.38
N VAL A 21 -20.56 -7.43 12.26
CA VAL A 21 -19.33 -7.57 11.46
C VAL A 21 -18.82 -6.21 11.00
N LYS A 22 -19.68 -5.34 10.47
CA LYS A 22 -19.31 -3.98 10.09
C LYS A 22 -18.85 -3.14 11.29
N ARG A 23 -19.52 -3.23 12.45
CA ARG A 23 -19.12 -2.52 13.67
C ARG A 23 -17.79 -3.01 14.22
N VAL A 24 -17.55 -4.33 14.20
CA VAL A 24 -16.27 -4.93 14.59
C VAL A 24 -15.17 -4.42 13.67
N LYS A 25 -15.37 -4.46 12.34
CA LYS A 25 -14.42 -3.91 11.37
C LYS A 25 -14.16 -2.42 11.62
N ALA A 26 -15.20 -1.61 11.81
CA ALA A 26 -15.04 -0.18 12.07
C ALA A 26 -14.21 0.09 13.35
N ARG A 27 -14.47 -0.65 14.44
CA ARG A 27 -13.64 -0.56 15.66
C ARG A 27 -12.21 -1.01 15.42
N MET A 28 -12.02 -2.06 14.62
CA MET A 28 -10.71 -2.57 14.25
C MET A 28 -9.90 -1.55 13.45
N ASP A 29 -10.54 -0.92 12.44
CA ASP A 29 -9.93 0.11 11.61
C ASP A 29 -9.59 1.34 12.46
N GLN A 30 -10.54 1.83 13.28
CA GLN A 30 -10.32 2.94 14.19
C GLN A 30 -9.13 2.69 15.14
N ARG A 31 -9.05 1.48 15.70
CA ARG A 31 -7.96 1.07 16.58
C ARG A 31 -6.59 1.19 15.89
N THR A 32 -6.48 0.73 14.63
CA THR A 32 -5.25 0.86 13.83
C THR A 32 -4.94 2.33 13.52
N ARG A 33 -5.95 3.14 13.18
CA ARG A 33 -5.79 4.56 12.83
C ARG A 33 -5.23 5.41 13.96
N GLU A 34 -5.62 5.11 15.20
CA GLU A 34 -5.12 5.81 16.39
C GLU A 34 -3.68 5.39 16.74
N ARG A 35 -3.32 4.12 16.51
CA ARG A 35 -2.04 3.54 16.95
C ARG A 35 -0.92 3.69 15.93
N LEU A 36 -1.24 3.63 14.65
CA LEU A 36 -0.23 3.69 13.58
C LEU A 36 0.62 4.98 13.66
N PRO A 37 0.04 6.19 13.85
CA PRO A 37 0.85 7.40 14.04
C PRO A 37 1.67 7.39 15.34
N ALA A 38 1.21 6.68 16.36
CA ALA A 38 1.89 6.59 17.66
C ALA A 38 2.95 5.47 17.71
N LEU A 39 3.07 4.62 16.68
CA LEU A 39 3.95 3.45 16.68
C LEU A 39 5.41 3.81 16.92
N GLU A 40 5.95 4.79 16.21
CA GLU A 40 7.35 5.24 16.38
C GLU A 40 7.59 5.84 17.76
N THR A 41 6.58 6.56 18.30
CA THR A 41 6.65 7.11 19.66
C THR A 41 6.67 5.98 20.69
N PHE A 42 5.86 4.94 20.49
CA PHE A 42 5.81 3.76 21.35
C PHE A 42 7.11 2.93 21.27
N ALA A 43 7.68 2.77 20.08
CA ALA A 43 8.97 2.09 19.89
C ALA A 43 10.10 2.82 20.63
N LYS A 44 10.18 4.15 20.46
CA LYS A 44 11.12 4.99 21.20
C LYS A 44 10.91 4.86 22.72
N ALA A 45 9.66 4.87 23.18
CA ALA A 45 9.34 4.67 24.59
C ALA A 45 9.83 3.33 25.13
N ALA A 46 9.70 2.25 24.36
CA ALA A 46 10.20 0.94 24.75
C ALA A 46 11.72 0.94 24.87
N THR A 47 12.43 1.61 23.94
CA THR A 47 13.89 1.82 24.03
C THR A 47 14.26 2.63 25.27
N ASP A 48 13.58 3.74 25.54
CA ASP A 48 13.88 4.61 26.67
C ASP A 48 13.54 3.94 28.01
N HIS A 49 12.46 3.17 28.08
CA HIS A 49 12.09 2.34 29.23
C HIS A 49 13.16 1.28 29.52
N TYR A 50 13.65 0.58 28.48
CA TYR A 50 14.74 -0.37 28.61
C TYR A 50 16.03 0.30 29.10
N ARG A 51 16.41 1.44 28.51
CA ARG A 51 17.58 2.22 28.94
C ARG A 51 17.45 2.68 30.40
N HIS A 52 16.28 3.18 30.79
CA HIS A 52 15.99 3.61 32.15
C HIS A 52 16.25 2.49 33.17
N HIS A 53 15.68 1.30 32.95
CA HIS A 53 15.89 0.17 33.86
C HIS A 53 17.31 -0.38 33.82
N THR A 54 17.98 -0.36 32.66
CA THR A 54 19.39 -0.75 32.53
C THR A 54 20.29 0.16 33.36
N THR A 55 20.14 1.49 33.24
CA THR A 55 20.93 2.45 34.01
C THR A 55 20.70 2.28 35.52
N ARG A 56 19.45 2.08 35.94
CA ARG A 56 19.10 1.82 37.35
C ARG A 56 19.74 0.54 37.88
N LEU A 57 19.73 -0.54 37.10
CA LEU A 57 20.37 -1.80 37.46
C LEU A 57 21.89 -1.62 37.60
N GLN A 58 22.54 -0.95 36.64
CA GLN A 58 23.98 -0.72 36.70
C GLN A 58 24.39 0.14 37.91
N ALA A 59 23.62 1.18 38.21
CA ALA A 59 23.85 2.00 39.39
C ALA A 59 23.72 1.19 40.70
N LEU A 60 22.74 0.28 40.79
CA LEU A 60 22.65 -0.65 41.93
C LEU A 60 23.85 -1.59 42.00
N LEU A 61 24.28 -2.14 40.87
CA LEU A 61 25.38 -3.11 40.82
C LEU A 61 26.73 -2.50 41.21
N ALA A 62 26.94 -1.20 40.96
CA ALA A 62 28.14 -0.46 41.35
C ALA A 62 28.24 -0.20 42.87
N VAL A 63 27.14 -0.30 43.62
CA VAL A 63 27.08 0.00 45.05
C VAL A 63 27.35 -1.26 45.88
N PRO A 64 28.20 -1.26 46.92
CA PRO A 64 28.45 -2.45 47.73
C PRO A 64 27.18 -3.05 48.35
N PRO A 65 27.08 -4.39 48.53
CA PRO A 65 25.94 -5.00 49.21
C PRO A 65 25.72 -4.42 50.61
N GLY A 66 24.48 -4.05 50.93
CA GLY A 66 24.12 -3.41 52.21
C GLY A 66 24.32 -1.89 52.27
N ALA A 67 24.94 -1.26 51.27
CA ALA A 67 25.11 0.19 51.23
C ALA A 67 23.87 0.91 50.69
N THR A 68 23.75 2.18 51.06
CA THR A 68 22.71 3.08 50.56
C THR A 68 23.19 3.81 49.31
N PHE A 69 22.26 4.10 48.41
CA PHE A 69 22.52 4.85 47.18
C PHE A 69 21.27 5.63 46.76
N THR A 70 21.47 6.66 45.95
CA THR A 70 20.41 7.52 45.44
C THR A 70 20.22 7.32 43.94
N LEU A 71 18.96 7.32 43.49
CA LEU A 71 18.60 7.40 42.08
C LEU A 71 17.55 8.51 41.92
N GLY A 72 17.95 9.63 41.33
CA GLY A 72 17.17 10.86 41.40
C GLY A 72 16.98 11.30 42.85
N ASP A 73 15.75 11.62 43.23
CA ASP A 73 15.41 12.07 44.59
C ASP A 73 15.13 10.91 45.57
N ALA A 74 15.14 9.67 45.09
CA ALA A 74 14.81 8.49 45.90
C ALA A 74 16.08 7.81 46.47
N VAL A 75 16.05 7.52 47.76
CA VAL A 75 17.09 6.77 48.49
C VAL A 75 16.73 5.29 48.52
N TYR A 76 17.69 4.44 48.18
CA TYR A 76 17.56 2.99 48.19
C TYR A 76 18.67 2.35 49.03
N THR A 77 18.39 1.19 49.61
CA THR A 77 19.37 0.37 50.34
C THR A 77 19.54 -0.97 49.63
N ARG A 78 20.73 -1.25 49.10
CA ARG A 78 21.01 -2.54 48.43
C ARG A 78 20.96 -3.68 49.45
N THR A 79 20.37 -4.82 49.09
CA THR A 79 20.37 -5.99 49.98
C THR A 79 21.79 -6.51 50.22
N LYS A 80 21.98 -7.22 51.34
CA LYS A 80 23.29 -7.81 51.70
C LYS A 80 23.69 -9.00 50.82
N ASN A 81 22.73 -9.61 50.12
CA ASN A 81 23.01 -10.73 49.22
C ASN A 81 23.60 -10.21 47.90
N ALA A 82 24.91 -10.39 47.74
CA ALA A 82 25.67 -9.99 46.55
C ALA A 82 25.18 -10.65 45.25
N ALA A 83 24.58 -11.84 45.33
CA ALA A 83 24.05 -12.57 44.17
C ALA A 83 22.69 -12.01 43.69
N SER A 84 22.05 -11.11 44.46
CA SER A 84 20.77 -10.51 44.10
C SER A 84 20.92 -9.04 43.70
N ALA A 85 20.15 -8.61 42.70
CA ALA A 85 20.03 -7.21 42.31
C ALA A 85 18.82 -6.53 42.98
N ASN A 86 18.71 -6.71 44.29
CA ASN A 86 17.57 -6.22 45.06
C ASN A 86 17.95 -4.99 45.89
N ALA A 87 17.02 -4.05 46.03
CA ALA A 87 17.14 -2.95 46.98
C ALA A 87 15.81 -2.67 47.68
N ARG A 88 15.88 -2.05 48.85
CA ARG A 88 14.70 -1.53 49.56
C ARG A 88 14.61 -0.02 49.38
N ASP A 89 13.41 0.50 49.15
CA ASP A 89 13.16 1.94 49.17
C ASP A 89 13.11 2.50 50.61
N SER A 90 12.86 3.80 50.74
CA SER A 90 12.69 4.49 52.04
C SER A 90 11.50 3.96 52.87
N HIS A 91 10.54 3.30 52.24
CA HIS A 91 9.37 2.70 52.89
C HIS A 91 9.59 1.21 53.24
N GLY A 92 10.77 0.66 52.93
CA GLY A 92 11.13 -0.73 53.18
C GLY A 92 10.61 -1.73 52.14
N VAL A 93 10.03 -1.27 51.03
CA VAL A 93 9.51 -2.11 49.93
C VAL A 93 10.68 -2.72 49.17
N LEU A 94 10.66 -4.05 48.99
CA LEU A 94 11.68 -4.76 48.23
C LEU A 94 11.45 -4.61 46.72
N LEU A 95 12.41 -4.04 46.03
CA LEU A 95 12.42 -3.86 44.58
C LEU A 95 13.48 -4.76 43.94
N ARG A 96 13.09 -5.45 42.87
CA ARG A 96 13.94 -6.36 42.10
C ARG A 96 14.34 -5.68 40.78
N PHE A 97 15.54 -5.10 40.76
CA PHE A 97 15.99 -4.27 39.63
C PHE A 97 16.34 -5.11 38.41
N ASP A 98 16.87 -6.31 38.61
CA ASP A 98 17.09 -7.33 37.59
C ASP A 98 15.79 -7.71 36.87
N GLN A 99 14.73 -7.99 37.63
CA GLN A 99 13.46 -8.39 37.04
C GLN A 99 12.78 -7.25 36.28
N ALA A 100 12.91 -6.02 36.77
CA ALA A 100 12.39 -4.84 36.07
C ALA A 100 13.15 -4.57 34.75
N GLU A 101 14.47 -4.65 34.76
CA GLU A 101 15.28 -4.57 33.53
C GLU A 101 14.97 -5.72 32.57
N HIS A 102 14.81 -6.94 33.08
CA HIS A 102 14.45 -8.10 32.27
C HIS A 102 13.11 -7.90 31.55
N ARG A 103 12.06 -7.44 32.25
CA ARG A 103 10.77 -7.12 31.63
C ARG A 103 10.89 -6.00 30.60
N ALA A 104 11.62 -4.94 30.91
CA ALA A 104 11.85 -3.82 29.99
C ALA A 104 12.59 -4.25 28.72
N PHE A 105 13.61 -5.12 28.84
CA PHE A 105 14.33 -5.71 27.72
C PHE A 105 13.39 -6.48 26.78
N TRP A 106 12.55 -7.35 27.33
CA TRP A 106 11.63 -8.16 26.52
C TRP A 106 10.47 -7.36 25.94
N ALA A 107 10.05 -6.29 26.61
CA ALA A 107 9.14 -5.32 26.02
C ALA A 107 9.75 -4.67 24.77
N TRP A 108 10.98 -4.14 24.88
CA TRP A 108 11.71 -3.57 23.75
C TRP A 108 11.92 -4.57 22.62
N ALA A 109 12.43 -5.77 22.93
CA ALA A 109 12.68 -6.81 21.95
C ALA A 109 11.40 -7.22 21.22
N THR A 110 10.27 -7.33 21.94
CA THR A 110 8.96 -7.62 21.34
C THR A 110 8.52 -6.53 20.39
N VAL A 111 8.58 -5.27 20.81
CA VAL A 111 8.14 -4.13 19.99
C VAL A 111 8.94 -4.06 18.70
N GLU A 112 10.27 -4.15 18.80
CA GLU A 112 11.15 -4.14 17.64
C GLU A 112 10.93 -5.36 16.73
N PHE A 113 10.84 -6.56 17.31
CA PHE A 113 10.65 -7.76 16.51
C PHE A 113 9.31 -7.73 15.76
N LEU A 114 8.21 -7.40 16.44
CA LEU A 114 6.88 -7.38 15.83
C LEU A 114 6.69 -6.24 14.83
N ARG A 115 7.26 -5.05 15.06
CA ARG A 115 7.16 -3.93 14.11
C ARG A 115 7.89 -4.19 12.80
N HIS A 116 9.00 -4.95 12.83
CA HIS A 116 9.79 -5.26 11.63
C HIS A 116 9.29 -6.48 10.87
N THR A 117 8.58 -7.40 11.53
CA THR A 117 8.20 -8.70 10.93
C THR A 117 6.69 -8.88 10.70
N GLY A 118 5.84 -8.23 11.49
CA GLY A 118 4.39 -8.42 11.46
C GLY A 118 3.91 -9.84 11.79
N VAL A 119 4.74 -10.67 12.44
CA VAL A 119 4.36 -12.03 12.83
C VAL A 119 3.32 -12.03 13.94
N ARG A 120 2.67 -13.18 14.15
CA ARG A 120 1.81 -13.41 15.33
C ARG A 120 2.67 -13.59 16.57
N ILE A 121 2.09 -13.38 17.76
CA ILE A 121 2.83 -13.57 19.00
C ILE A 121 3.27 -15.02 19.19
N GLU A 122 2.44 -15.98 18.79
CA GLU A 122 2.76 -17.41 18.85
C GLU A 122 3.98 -17.72 17.98
N GLU A 123 3.98 -17.24 16.74
CA GLU A 123 5.11 -17.39 15.78
C GLU A 123 6.40 -16.72 16.31
N MET A 124 6.29 -15.57 16.97
CA MET A 124 7.43 -14.91 17.63
C MET A 124 7.99 -15.79 18.75
N LEU A 125 7.12 -16.32 19.62
CA LEU A 125 7.53 -17.16 20.76
C LEU A 125 8.13 -18.51 20.34
N GLU A 126 7.82 -18.98 19.14
CA GLU A 126 8.37 -20.20 18.54
C GLU A 126 9.60 -19.95 17.66
N THR A 127 10.01 -18.69 17.50
CA THR A 127 11.19 -18.35 16.71
C THR A 127 12.45 -18.94 17.37
N SER A 128 13.17 -19.77 16.62
CA SER A 128 14.39 -20.44 17.07
C SER A 128 15.64 -19.91 16.37
N HIS A 129 16.82 -20.21 16.92
CA HIS A 129 18.08 -19.88 16.25
C HIS A 129 18.23 -20.60 14.90
N HIS A 130 17.61 -21.77 14.73
CA HIS A 130 17.61 -22.51 13.45
C HIS A 130 16.82 -21.81 12.35
N ALA A 131 15.90 -20.91 12.71
CA ALA A 131 15.13 -20.12 11.75
C ALA A 131 15.98 -19.07 11.02
N LEU A 132 17.18 -18.77 11.50
CA LEU A 132 18.08 -17.79 10.87
C LEU A 132 18.92 -18.47 9.79
N ILE A 133 18.60 -18.17 8.53
CA ILE A 133 19.23 -18.77 7.36
C ILE A 133 20.05 -17.69 6.65
N GLN A 134 21.27 -18.03 6.24
CA GLN A 134 22.08 -17.19 5.37
C GLN A 134 21.87 -17.65 3.93
N TYR A 135 21.29 -16.77 3.09
CA TYR A 135 21.10 -17.04 1.68
C TYR A 135 22.11 -16.26 0.85
N ARG A 136 22.89 -16.97 0.03
CA ARG A 136 23.85 -16.35 -0.87
C ARG A 136 23.22 -16.14 -2.24
N LEU A 137 23.13 -14.90 -2.71
CA LEU A 137 22.58 -14.62 -4.03
C LEU A 137 23.46 -15.25 -5.12
N PRO A 138 22.91 -16.07 -6.03
CA PRO A 138 23.70 -16.73 -7.07
C PRO A 138 24.39 -15.76 -8.04
N THR A 139 23.81 -14.58 -8.25
CA THR A 139 24.28 -13.59 -9.22
C THR A 139 25.34 -12.65 -8.65
N THR A 140 25.17 -12.16 -7.42
CA THR A 140 26.06 -11.17 -6.80
C THR A 140 27.03 -11.78 -5.79
N GLY A 141 26.73 -12.98 -5.28
CA GLY A 141 27.49 -13.62 -4.20
C GLY A 141 27.28 -13.00 -2.83
N GLU A 142 26.39 -12.00 -2.70
CA GLU A 142 26.03 -11.31 -1.46
C GLU A 142 25.29 -12.25 -0.51
N ILE A 143 25.58 -12.16 0.78
CA ILE A 143 24.93 -12.95 1.83
C ILE A 143 23.79 -12.12 2.42
N VAL A 144 22.58 -12.64 2.29
CA VAL A 144 21.36 -12.03 2.79
C VAL A 144 20.81 -12.88 3.95
N PRO A 145 20.66 -12.31 5.16
CA PRO A 145 20.05 -13.00 6.27
C PRO A 145 18.54 -13.10 6.06
N LEU A 146 18.01 -14.30 6.29
CA LEU A 146 16.61 -14.65 6.17
C LEU A 146 16.10 -15.23 7.49
N LEU A 147 14.85 -14.95 7.82
CA LEU A 147 14.16 -15.47 8.98
C LEU A 147 13.00 -16.37 8.52
N GLN A 148 13.14 -17.67 8.76
CA GLN A 148 12.08 -18.65 8.50
C GLN A 148 11.06 -18.64 9.64
N ILE A 149 9.80 -18.39 9.32
CA ILE A 149 8.70 -18.45 10.27
C ILE A 149 8.01 -19.80 10.11
N ALA A 150 8.01 -20.56 11.20
CA ALA A 150 7.32 -21.84 11.30
C ALA A 150 5.82 -21.67 11.04
N PRO A 151 5.15 -22.70 10.49
CA PRO A 151 3.72 -22.63 10.25
C PRO A 151 2.98 -22.53 11.58
N SER A 152 1.99 -21.65 11.63
CA SER A 152 1.02 -21.57 12.72
C SER A 152 -0.36 -21.90 12.14
N LYS A 153 -1.39 -21.09 12.42
CA LYS A 153 -2.80 -21.30 12.02
C LYS A 153 -3.07 -21.56 10.54
N SER A 154 -2.15 -21.20 9.64
CA SER A 154 -2.32 -21.30 8.19
C SER A 154 -1.55 -22.45 7.55
N ASP A 155 -0.80 -23.23 8.33
CA ASP A 155 0.04 -24.35 7.85
C ASP A 155 0.95 -23.97 6.65
N GLN A 156 1.47 -22.74 6.66
CA GLN A 156 2.35 -22.23 5.62
C GLN A 156 3.63 -21.66 6.25
N GLU A 157 4.75 -22.29 5.90
CA GLU A 157 6.07 -21.73 6.13
C GLU A 157 6.28 -20.49 5.25
N ARG A 158 6.96 -19.50 5.82
CA ARG A 158 7.34 -18.30 5.08
C ARG A 158 8.70 -17.80 5.51
N VAL A 159 9.37 -17.11 4.60
CA VAL A 159 10.71 -16.58 4.83
C VAL A 159 10.65 -15.07 4.71
N LEU A 160 11.17 -14.39 5.73
CA LEU A 160 11.25 -12.94 5.80
C LEU A 160 12.68 -12.49 5.55
N LEU A 161 12.83 -11.40 4.80
CA LEU A 161 14.10 -10.71 4.67
C LEU A 161 14.42 -10.03 6.00
N VAL A 162 15.63 -10.24 6.53
CA VAL A 162 16.07 -9.57 7.75
C VAL A 162 16.68 -8.22 7.37
N SER A 163 16.02 -7.12 7.75
CA SER A 163 16.58 -5.77 7.61
C SER A 163 17.77 -5.57 8.56
N PRO A 164 18.64 -4.57 8.32
CA PRO A 164 19.74 -4.24 9.24
C PRO A 164 19.27 -3.98 10.67
N GLU A 165 18.14 -3.27 10.84
CA GLU A 165 17.55 -2.97 12.14
C GLU A 165 17.08 -4.24 12.85
N LEU A 166 16.42 -5.15 12.13
CA LEU A 166 16.00 -6.44 12.68
C LEU A 166 17.22 -7.33 13.00
N ALA A 167 18.29 -7.26 12.21
CA ALA A 167 19.53 -8.00 12.48
C ALA A 167 20.15 -7.57 13.82
N ASP A 168 20.19 -6.27 14.12
CA ASP A 168 20.69 -5.74 15.39
C ASP A 168 19.85 -6.19 16.60
N VAL A 169 18.52 -6.22 16.42
CA VAL A 169 17.58 -6.71 17.44
C VAL A 169 17.82 -8.19 17.70
N LEU A 170 17.87 -9.01 16.65
CA LEU A 170 18.13 -10.45 16.73
C LEU A 170 19.51 -10.73 17.37
N ALA A 171 20.55 -10.01 16.98
CA ALA A 171 21.88 -10.13 17.57
C ALA A 171 21.86 -9.81 19.07
N THR A 172 21.09 -8.80 19.47
CA THR A 172 20.93 -8.41 20.88
C THR A 172 20.19 -9.46 21.68
N ILE A 173 19.11 -10.03 21.13
CA ILE A 173 18.38 -11.16 21.75
C ILE A 173 19.30 -12.37 21.88
N ILE A 174 20.02 -12.74 20.82
CA ILE A 174 20.96 -13.87 20.83
C ILE A 174 22.04 -13.66 21.89
N ARG A 175 22.63 -12.47 21.99
CA ARG A 175 23.62 -12.15 23.04
C ARG A 175 23.04 -12.33 24.45
N ARG A 176 21.79 -11.94 24.65
CA ARG A 176 21.10 -12.03 25.96
C ARG A 176 20.85 -13.47 26.38
N VAL A 177 20.47 -14.34 25.44
CA VAL A 177 20.04 -15.72 25.77
C VAL A 177 21.17 -16.76 25.70
N ARG A 178 22.33 -16.40 25.15
CA ARG A 178 23.51 -17.28 25.16
C ARG A 178 23.96 -17.57 26.59
N ALA A 179 24.20 -18.84 26.89
CA ALA A 179 24.75 -19.26 28.16
C ALA A 179 26.16 -18.66 28.34
N PRO A 180 26.44 -17.95 29.47
CA PRO A 180 27.71 -17.24 29.64
C PRO A 180 28.96 -18.11 29.56
N ARG A 181 28.85 -19.39 29.92
CA ARG A 181 29.99 -20.33 29.97
C ARG A 181 30.25 -21.04 28.66
N THR A 182 29.21 -21.39 27.90
CA THR A 182 29.33 -22.22 26.69
C THR A 182 29.13 -21.42 25.42
N GLY A 183 28.55 -20.22 25.49
CA GLY A 183 28.16 -19.42 24.32
C GLY A 183 27.01 -20.04 23.52
N ALA A 184 26.50 -21.21 23.92
CA ALA A 184 25.38 -21.89 23.27
C ALA A 184 24.04 -21.33 23.75
N ILE A 185 23.03 -21.41 22.90
CA ILE A 185 21.64 -21.08 23.26
C ILE A 185 21.03 -22.32 23.92
N PRO A 186 20.49 -22.21 25.15
CA PRO A 186 19.80 -23.33 25.80
C PRO A 186 18.68 -23.90 24.92
N LEU A 187 18.59 -25.24 24.90
CA LEU A 187 17.52 -25.95 24.21
C LEU A 187 16.36 -26.16 25.19
N LEU A 188 15.14 -25.88 24.75
CA LEU A 188 13.96 -26.06 25.57
C LEU A 188 12.81 -26.69 24.79
N ALA A 189 11.99 -27.46 25.50
CA ALA A 189 10.72 -27.96 24.98
C ALA A 189 9.66 -26.88 25.18
N ALA A 190 8.83 -26.68 24.17
CA ALA A 190 7.71 -25.74 24.22
C ALA A 190 6.40 -26.46 24.00
N TYR A 191 5.40 -26.12 24.81
CA TYR A 191 4.04 -26.63 24.60
C TYR A 191 3.35 -25.81 23.52
N ASP A 192 2.93 -26.48 22.46
CA ASP A 192 2.02 -25.93 21.47
C ASP A 192 0.61 -25.99 22.03
N TYR A 193 -0.03 -24.82 22.19
CA TYR A 193 -1.37 -24.73 22.74
C TYR A 193 -2.47 -25.04 21.71
N GLU A 194 -2.18 -24.88 20.42
CA GLU A 194 -3.10 -25.18 19.32
C GLU A 194 -3.10 -26.68 19.05
N GLU A 195 -1.91 -27.31 18.94
CA GLU A 195 -1.77 -28.76 18.74
C GLU A 195 -1.87 -29.57 20.03
N ARG A 196 -1.72 -28.92 21.18
CA ARG A 196 -1.74 -29.53 22.53
C ARG A 196 -0.63 -30.55 22.77
N THR A 197 0.52 -30.36 22.13
CA THR A 197 1.67 -31.27 22.15
C THR A 197 2.93 -30.55 22.64
N TRP A 198 3.90 -31.33 23.15
CA TRP A 198 5.23 -30.80 23.46
C TRP A 198 6.13 -30.93 22.24
N ASN A 199 6.65 -29.79 21.78
CA ASN A 199 7.61 -29.75 20.69
C ASN A 199 8.99 -30.27 21.13
N PRO A 200 9.79 -30.83 20.19
CA PRO A 200 11.16 -31.22 20.46
C PRO A 200 12.01 -30.06 21.00
N LEU A 201 13.11 -30.42 21.67
CA LEU A 201 14.06 -29.44 22.20
C LEU A 201 14.61 -28.55 21.08
N ALA A 202 14.41 -27.24 21.20
CA ALA A 202 14.85 -26.25 20.21
C ALA A 202 15.51 -25.03 20.89
N PRO A 203 16.48 -24.37 20.21
CA PRO A 203 17.13 -23.16 20.72
C PRO A 203 16.22 -21.95 20.50
N LEU A 204 15.15 -21.81 21.28
CA LEU A 204 14.21 -20.69 21.13
C LEU A 204 14.85 -19.36 21.54
N LEU A 205 14.52 -18.31 20.80
CA LEU A 205 15.06 -16.96 21.06
C LEU A 205 14.34 -16.27 22.22
N PHE A 206 13.03 -16.48 22.36
CA PHE A 206 12.21 -15.86 23.41
C PHE A 206 12.07 -16.79 24.63
N GLN A 207 13.13 -16.83 25.44
CA GLN A 207 13.24 -17.69 26.61
C GLN A 207 13.65 -16.92 27.87
N TRP A 208 13.26 -17.43 29.03
CA TRP A 208 13.60 -16.89 30.34
C TRP A 208 13.97 -18.02 31.31
N ASP A 209 15.09 -17.85 32.00
CA ASP A 209 15.44 -18.54 33.25
C ASP A 209 14.49 -18.22 34.43
N ARG A 210 13.53 -19.11 34.68
CA ARG A 210 12.64 -19.05 35.83
C ARG A 210 13.21 -19.86 37.00
N GLY A 211 14.15 -19.27 37.72
CA GLY A 211 14.65 -19.84 38.98
C GLY A 211 15.60 -21.03 38.82
N GLY A 212 16.41 -21.03 37.76
CA GLY A 212 17.38 -22.06 37.40
C GLY A 212 16.95 -22.92 36.21
N GLU A 213 15.69 -22.81 35.77
CA GLU A 213 15.13 -23.55 34.64
C GLU A 213 14.76 -22.61 33.50
N ASN A 214 15.34 -22.84 32.32
CA ASN A 214 14.98 -22.10 31.12
C ASN A 214 13.63 -22.58 30.59
N CYS A 215 12.70 -21.64 30.42
CA CYS A 215 11.39 -21.89 29.82
C CYS A 215 11.08 -20.90 28.70
N ARG A 216 10.18 -21.28 27.79
CA ARG A 216 9.61 -20.36 26.80
C ARG A 216 8.87 -19.23 27.52
N MET A 217 8.92 -18.02 26.97
CA MET A 217 8.04 -16.95 27.43
C MET A 217 6.57 -17.25 27.17
N SER A 218 5.72 -16.74 28.06
CA SER A 218 4.27 -16.76 27.88
C SER A 218 3.79 -15.51 27.17
N GLY A 219 2.68 -15.61 26.43
CA GLY A 219 2.07 -14.44 25.81
C GLY A 219 1.50 -13.44 26.82
N GLU A 220 1.19 -13.90 28.04
CA GLU A 220 0.75 -13.03 29.15
C GLU A 220 1.89 -12.16 29.65
N PHE A 221 3.07 -12.74 29.87
CA PHE A 221 4.28 -11.99 30.23
C PHE A 221 4.57 -10.87 29.23
N ILE A 222 4.46 -11.15 27.93
CA ILE A 222 4.65 -10.15 26.87
C ILE A 222 3.61 -9.03 26.97
N ARG A 223 2.34 -9.35 27.23
CA ARG A 223 1.28 -8.34 27.38
C ARG A 223 1.52 -7.44 28.59
N ASP A 224 1.96 -8.01 29.71
CA ASP A 224 2.28 -7.24 30.92
C ASP A 224 3.48 -6.33 30.68
N ALA A 225 4.52 -6.84 30.01
CA ALA A 225 5.71 -6.05 29.65
C ALA A 225 5.37 -4.86 28.73
N LEU A 226 4.45 -5.04 27.78
CA LEU A 226 3.95 -3.94 26.94
C LEU A 226 3.12 -2.92 27.74
N ALA A 227 2.33 -3.38 28.72
CA ALA A 227 1.57 -2.51 29.60
C ALA A 227 2.48 -1.65 30.50
N GLU A 228 3.63 -2.19 30.95
CA GLU A 228 4.64 -1.43 31.68
C GLU A 228 5.24 -0.29 30.83
N VAL A 229 5.53 -0.53 29.55
CA VAL A 229 5.98 0.53 28.63
C VAL A 229 4.92 1.62 28.46
N LEU A 230 3.64 1.23 28.39
CA LEU A 230 2.53 2.19 28.30
C LEU A 230 2.41 3.05 29.56
N ALA A 231 2.53 2.42 30.74
CA ALA A 231 2.54 3.13 32.01
C ALA A 231 3.73 4.10 32.12
N PHE A 232 4.87 3.75 31.52
CA PHE A 232 6.06 4.60 31.50
C PHE A 232 5.89 5.87 30.65
N ILE A 233 5.27 5.78 29.48
CA ILE A 233 5.09 6.94 28.58
C ILE A 233 3.80 7.73 28.85
N GLY A 234 2.74 7.10 29.36
CA GLY A 234 1.47 7.75 29.61
C GLY A 234 0.73 8.20 28.33
N LEU A 235 0.91 7.49 27.21
CA LEU A 235 0.24 7.81 25.94
C LEU A 235 -1.28 7.63 26.06
N THR A 236 -2.03 8.67 25.67
CA THR A 236 -3.50 8.64 25.62
C THR A 236 -4.03 8.78 24.20
N ASP A 237 -5.25 8.29 23.98
CA ASP A 237 -6.00 8.52 22.75
C ASP A 237 -6.64 9.91 22.73
N SER A 238 -7.40 10.21 21.67
CA SER A 238 -8.11 11.48 21.50
C SER A 238 -9.22 11.73 22.54
N THR A 239 -9.60 10.70 23.31
CA THR A 239 -10.58 10.78 24.39
C THR A 239 -9.93 10.91 25.77
N GLY A 240 -8.59 10.96 25.83
CA GLY A 240 -7.82 11.02 27.06
C GLY A 240 -7.68 9.67 27.78
N GLN A 241 -8.08 8.56 27.15
CA GLN A 241 -7.91 7.22 27.71
C GLN A 241 -6.54 6.64 27.32
N PRO A 242 -5.87 5.84 28.17
CA PRO A 242 -4.59 5.24 27.83
C PRO A 242 -4.67 4.40 26.55
N LEU A 243 -3.77 4.65 25.60
CA LEU A 243 -3.64 3.81 24.42
C LEU A 243 -3.17 2.42 24.85
N ASN A 244 -3.82 1.38 24.34
CA ASN A 244 -3.42 -0.01 24.58
C ASN A 244 -2.88 -0.64 23.30
N PHE A 245 -1.65 -1.16 23.34
CA PHE A 245 -0.98 -1.89 22.27
C PHE A 245 -0.97 -3.38 22.60
N THR A 246 -1.65 -4.17 21.77
CA THR A 246 -1.58 -5.63 21.83
C THR A 246 -0.62 -6.15 20.75
N PRO A 247 -0.06 -7.36 20.91
CA PRO A 247 0.76 -7.99 19.87
C PRO A 247 0.08 -8.03 18.49
N HIS A 248 -1.24 -8.26 18.48
CA HIS A 248 -2.02 -8.27 17.25
C HIS A 248 -2.09 -6.88 16.57
N ASP A 249 -2.00 -5.78 17.32
CA ASP A 249 -2.00 -4.44 16.75
C ASP A 249 -0.73 -4.19 15.91
N PHE A 250 0.44 -4.67 16.34
CA PHE A 250 1.69 -4.57 15.55
C PHE A 250 1.56 -5.24 14.19
N ARG A 251 0.97 -6.44 14.16
CA ARG A 251 0.70 -7.14 12.90
C ARG A 251 -0.21 -6.34 11.97
N ARG A 252 -1.24 -5.68 12.50
CA ARG A 252 -2.12 -4.82 11.70
C ARG A 252 -1.38 -3.63 11.15
N MET A 253 -0.68 -2.91 12.02
CA MET A 253 0.08 -1.72 11.65
C MET A 253 1.12 -2.04 10.60
N PHE A 254 1.87 -3.14 10.75
CA PHE A 254 2.84 -3.62 9.77
C PHE A 254 2.21 -3.85 8.38
N ILE A 255 1.09 -4.59 8.32
CA ILE A 255 0.43 -4.87 7.03
C ILE A 255 -0.15 -3.60 6.41
N THR A 256 -0.81 -2.77 7.22
CA THR A 256 -1.36 -1.50 6.77
C THR A 256 -0.24 -0.60 6.23
N ASP A 257 0.86 -0.46 6.96
CA ASP A 257 1.98 0.38 6.56
C ASP A 257 2.72 -0.13 5.32
N ALA A 258 2.94 -1.45 5.22
CA ALA A 258 3.57 -2.06 4.05
C ALA A 258 2.77 -1.79 2.77
N ILE A 259 1.43 -1.94 2.83
CA ILE A 259 0.57 -1.65 1.67
C ILE A 259 0.57 -0.16 1.34
N ARG A 260 0.51 0.72 2.37
CA ARG A 260 0.58 2.18 2.20
C ARG A 260 1.89 2.64 1.57
N SER A 261 2.99 1.97 1.91
CA SER A 261 4.32 2.20 1.35
C SER A 261 4.51 1.59 -0.06
N GLY A 262 3.45 1.01 -0.64
CA GLY A 262 3.42 0.55 -2.03
C GLY A 262 3.62 -0.94 -2.23
N LEU A 263 3.70 -1.75 -1.17
CA LEU A 263 3.77 -3.20 -1.29
C LEU A 263 2.45 -3.75 -1.85
N PRO A 264 2.46 -4.55 -2.93
CA PRO A 264 1.23 -5.13 -3.47
C PRO A 264 0.50 -5.99 -2.43
N PRO A 265 -0.83 -5.91 -2.30
CA PRO A 265 -1.57 -6.64 -1.27
C PRO A 265 -1.39 -8.16 -1.28
N HIS A 266 -1.16 -8.78 -2.45
CA HIS A 266 -0.88 -10.21 -2.56
C HIS A 266 0.52 -10.58 -2.05
N ILE A 267 1.51 -9.69 -2.11
CA ILE A 267 2.83 -9.90 -1.49
C ILE A 267 2.73 -9.71 0.02
N ALA A 268 2.02 -8.66 0.47
CA ALA A 268 1.73 -8.47 1.89
C ALA A 268 0.97 -9.67 2.50
N GLN A 269 0.09 -10.31 1.71
CA GLN A 269 -0.60 -11.55 2.08
C GLN A 269 0.38 -12.71 2.33
N VAL A 270 1.36 -12.91 1.46
CA VAL A 270 2.38 -13.97 1.60
C VAL A 270 3.27 -13.69 2.81
N ILE A 271 3.73 -12.44 2.98
CA ILE A 271 4.55 -12.03 4.15
C ILE A 271 3.78 -12.24 5.46
N ALA A 272 2.48 -11.92 5.48
CA ALA A 272 1.65 -12.15 6.65
C ALA A 272 1.32 -13.64 6.87
N GLY A 273 1.38 -14.50 5.85
CA GLY A 273 0.90 -15.88 5.95
C GLY A 273 -0.63 -15.94 6.06
N HIS A 274 -1.33 -15.27 5.15
CA HIS A 274 -2.79 -15.36 5.03
C HIS A 274 -3.20 -16.24 3.85
N THR A 275 -4.05 -17.22 4.10
CA THR A 275 -4.63 -18.08 3.05
C THR A 275 -5.60 -17.33 2.14
N ASN A 276 -6.30 -16.32 2.68
CA ASN A 276 -7.28 -15.52 1.95
C ASN A 276 -6.84 -14.05 1.88
N ILE A 277 -6.79 -13.49 0.68
CA ILE A 277 -6.46 -12.08 0.44
C ILE A 277 -7.42 -11.13 1.16
N ASN A 278 -8.68 -11.52 1.38
CA ASN A 278 -9.65 -10.71 2.10
C ASN A 278 -9.24 -10.47 3.56
N THR A 279 -8.44 -11.36 4.15
CA THR A 279 -7.86 -11.15 5.48
C THR A 279 -6.84 -10.02 5.46
N THR A 280 -6.00 -9.96 4.42
CA THR A 280 -5.03 -8.87 4.22
C THR A 280 -5.73 -7.55 3.88
N MET A 281 -6.71 -7.59 2.96
CA MET A 281 -7.53 -6.43 2.60
C MET A 281 -8.36 -5.93 3.77
N GLY A 282 -8.71 -6.80 4.72
CA GLY A 282 -9.38 -6.45 5.97
C GLY A 282 -8.54 -5.57 6.89
N TYR A 283 -7.20 -5.59 6.77
CA TYR A 283 -6.29 -4.68 7.47
C TYR A 283 -6.05 -3.37 6.72
N HIS A 284 -6.40 -3.30 5.44
CA HIS A 284 -6.28 -2.09 4.65
C HIS A 284 -7.50 -1.18 4.91
N ALA A 285 -7.32 -0.21 5.80
CA ALA A 285 -8.30 0.87 5.98
C ALA A 285 -8.22 1.81 4.77
N ILE A 286 -9.02 1.56 3.72
CA ILE A 286 -9.05 2.40 2.52
C ILE A 286 -9.42 3.83 2.92
N TYR A 287 -8.49 4.78 2.75
CA TYR A 287 -8.82 6.20 2.74
C TYR A 287 -9.14 6.65 1.30
N PRO A 288 -10.17 7.50 1.07
CA PRO A 288 -10.45 8.06 -0.24
C PRO A 288 -9.24 8.82 -0.83
N THR A 289 -8.47 9.52 0.01
CA THR A 289 -7.27 10.25 -0.40
C THR A 289 -6.18 9.30 -0.93
N GLU A 290 -5.98 8.16 -0.28
CA GLU A 290 -4.99 7.15 -0.70
C GLU A 290 -5.32 6.56 -2.06
N THR A 291 -6.60 6.36 -2.37
CA THR A 291 -7.03 5.88 -3.70
C THR A 291 -6.65 6.88 -4.78
N ILE A 292 -6.85 8.17 -4.51
CA ILE A 292 -6.53 9.27 -5.44
C ILE A 292 -5.01 9.40 -5.62
N GLU A 293 -4.24 9.37 -4.54
CA GLU A 293 -2.78 9.47 -4.58
C GLU A 293 -2.13 8.27 -5.26
N ALA A 294 -2.57 7.04 -4.93
CA ALA A 294 -2.09 5.83 -5.58
C ALA A 294 -2.41 5.82 -7.08
N HIS A 295 -3.59 6.29 -7.48
CA HIS A 295 -3.96 6.42 -8.89
C HIS A 295 -3.10 7.48 -9.61
N ARG A 296 -2.86 8.64 -8.99
CA ARG A 296 -1.96 9.67 -9.54
C ARG A 296 -0.53 9.14 -9.69
N ALA A 297 0.00 8.44 -8.70
CA ALA A 297 1.33 7.85 -8.75
C ALA A 297 1.42 6.74 -9.82
N PHE A 298 0.37 5.94 -9.99
CA PHE A 298 0.27 4.95 -11.07
C PHE A 298 0.30 5.61 -12.46
N ILE A 299 -0.49 6.67 -12.67
CA ILE A 299 -0.47 7.45 -13.92
C ILE A 299 0.92 8.06 -14.14
N ALA A 300 1.54 8.66 -13.12
CA ALA A 300 2.85 9.27 -13.21
C ALA A 300 3.93 8.26 -13.62
N ARG A 301 3.98 7.08 -13.00
CA ARG A 301 4.92 6.00 -13.38
C ARG A 301 4.74 5.57 -14.83
N ARG A 302 3.48 5.43 -15.28
CA ARG A 302 3.15 5.05 -16.66
C ARG A 302 3.53 6.14 -17.67
N ARG A 303 3.46 7.42 -17.28
CA ARG A 303 3.94 8.54 -18.11
C ARG A 303 5.46 8.54 -18.21
N ALA A 304 6.15 8.28 -17.09
CA ALA A 304 7.62 8.24 -17.06
C ALA A 304 8.20 7.08 -17.88
N SER A 305 7.49 5.96 -18.01
CA SER A 305 7.92 4.80 -18.80
C SER A 305 7.62 4.91 -20.30
N ARG A 306 7.01 6.01 -20.77
CA ARG A 306 6.66 6.20 -22.18
C ARG A 306 7.71 7.08 -22.90
N PRO A 307 8.01 6.80 -24.17
CA PRO A 307 8.89 7.66 -24.97
C PRO A 307 8.36 9.09 -24.99
N SER A 308 9.24 10.06 -24.76
CA SER A 308 8.91 11.50 -24.74
C SER A 308 8.37 12.02 -26.07
N GLU A 309 8.65 11.32 -27.18
CA GLU A 309 8.16 11.64 -28.52
C GLU A 309 6.63 11.59 -28.64
N GLU A 310 5.95 10.78 -27.81
CA GLU A 310 4.49 10.62 -27.83
C GLU A 310 3.74 11.87 -27.31
N TYR A 311 4.45 12.81 -26.66
CA TYR A 311 3.92 14.07 -26.10
C TYR A 311 4.66 15.31 -26.58
N ARG A 312 5.32 15.25 -27.75
CA ARG A 312 5.94 16.44 -28.36
C ARG A 312 4.87 17.50 -28.60
N THR A 313 5.16 18.74 -28.18
CA THR A 313 4.36 19.91 -28.59
C THR A 313 4.63 20.14 -30.08
N PRO A 314 3.60 20.11 -30.96
CA PRO A 314 3.78 20.34 -32.40
C PRO A 314 4.49 21.67 -32.66
N THR A 315 5.31 21.76 -33.70
CA THR A 315 5.89 23.06 -34.11
C THR A 315 4.80 23.96 -34.69
N GLU A 316 5.05 25.27 -34.73
CA GLU A 316 4.15 26.22 -35.39
C GLU A 316 3.91 25.83 -36.86
N GLU A 317 4.93 25.34 -37.59
CA GLU A 317 4.74 24.91 -38.98
C GLU A 317 3.88 23.64 -39.10
N GLU A 318 4.03 22.69 -38.17
CA GLU A 318 3.19 21.49 -38.12
C GLU A 318 1.74 21.84 -37.77
N TRP A 319 1.56 22.84 -36.90
CA TRP A 319 0.25 23.36 -36.50
C TRP A 319 -0.43 24.12 -37.65
N ASP A 320 0.30 24.97 -38.35
CA ASP A 320 -0.18 25.68 -39.53
C ASP A 320 -0.52 24.71 -40.67
N ALA A 321 0.29 23.68 -40.88
CA ALA A 321 0.00 22.62 -41.84
C ALA A 321 -1.29 21.85 -41.47
N PHE A 322 -1.50 21.60 -40.18
CA PHE A 322 -2.73 20.99 -39.67
C PHE A 322 -3.95 21.89 -39.88
N LEU A 323 -3.87 23.18 -39.60
CA LEU A 323 -4.96 24.14 -39.84
C LEU A 323 -5.27 24.31 -41.34
N ALA A 324 -4.24 24.50 -42.15
CA ALA A 324 -4.36 24.59 -43.61
C ALA A 324 -4.95 23.33 -44.25
N HIS A 325 -4.84 22.16 -43.58
CA HIS A 325 -5.51 20.94 -44.00
C HIS A 325 -7.03 21.11 -44.03
N PHE A 326 -7.64 21.76 -43.02
CA PHE A 326 -9.09 21.91 -42.96
C PHE A 326 -9.62 22.87 -44.03
N GLU A 327 -8.86 23.93 -44.34
CA GLU A 327 -9.23 24.89 -45.40
C GLU A 327 -9.20 24.25 -46.79
N LYS A 328 -8.15 23.48 -47.10
CA LYS A 328 -7.99 22.77 -48.39
C LYS A 328 -9.03 21.66 -48.61
N ARG A 329 -9.79 21.30 -47.58
CA ARG A 329 -10.83 20.25 -47.63
C ARG A 329 -12.24 20.80 -47.83
N LYS A 330 -12.39 22.11 -47.96
CA LYS A 330 -13.65 22.73 -48.42
C LYS A 330 -13.82 22.44 -49.91
N VAL A 331 -14.90 21.76 -50.25
CA VAL A 331 -15.28 21.37 -51.61
C VAL A 331 -16.64 21.96 -51.96
N SER A 332 -17.03 21.86 -53.24
CA SER A 332 -18.21 22.56 -53.79
C SER A 332 -19.53 22.31 -53.08
N ILE A 333 -19.69 21.17 -52.40
CA ILE A 333 -20.93 20.73 -51.74
C ILE A 333 -20.77 20.52 -50.22
N GLY A 334 -19.62 20.90 -49.64
CA GLY A 334 -19.38 20.79 -48.21
C GLY A 334 -17.90 20.60 -47.84
N THR A 335 -17.63 19.83 -46.78
CA THR A 335 -16.27 19.62 -46.27
C THR A 335 -15.91 18.14 -46.25
N CYS A 336 -14.72 17.81 -46.71
CA CYS A 336 -14.19 16.45 -46.66
C CYS A 336 -13.65 16.15 -45.25
N GLY A 337 -14.28 15.20 -44.55
CA GLY A 337 -13.91 14.79 -43.18
C GLY A 337 -12.81 13.71 -43.11
N ARG A 338 -11.98 13.59 -44.15
CA ARG A 338 -10.88 12.62 -44.19
C ARG A 338 -9.72 13.08 -43.27
N ALA A 339 -9.06 12.14 -42.58
CA ALA A 339 -8.03 12.44 -41.60
C ALA A 339 -6.81 13.20 -42.17
N PHE A 340 -6.12 13.95 -41.31
CA PHE A 340 -4.88 14.64 -41.64
C PHE A 340 -3.85 13.68 -42.28
N SER A 341 -3.08 14.17 -43.26
CA SER A 341 -2.08 13.41 -44.01
C SER A 341 -2.58 12.21 -44.84
N THR A 342 -3.88 12.12 -45.17
CA THR A 342 -4.42 11.06 -46.04
C THR A 342 -4.92 11.63 -47.40
N PRO A 343 -4.17 11.50 -48.50
CA PRO A 343 -4.61 12.04 -49.80
C PRO A 343 -5.88 11.33 -50.31
N CYS A 344 -6.64 12.01 -51.16
CA CYS A 344 -7.77 11.40 -51.90
C CYS A 344 -7.26 10.95 -53.27
N VAL A 345 -7.47 9.69 -53.62
CA VAL A 345 -7.11 9.13 -54.94
C VAL A 345 -8.18 9.35 -56.00
N HIS A 346 -9.37 9.79 -55.59
CA HIS A 346 -10.48 10.08 -56.50
C HIS A 346 -10.47 11.55 -56.89
N GLU A 347 -10.49 11.81 -58.19
CA GLU A 347 -10.56 13.15 -58.78
C GLU A 347 -11.96 13.73 -58.59
N HIS A 348 -12.16 14.44 -57.47
CA HIS A 348 -13.36 15.25 -57.19
C HIS A 348 -14.72 14.52 -57.18
N ALA A 349 -14.75 13.19 -57.08
CA ALA A 349 -15.97 12.38 -56.96
C ALA A 349 -16.63 12.47 -55.55
N CYS A 350 -16.72 13.68 -54.98
CA CYS A 350 -17.14 13.91 -53.60
C CYS A 350 -18.59 13.51 -53.31
N VAL A 351 -19.49 13.60 -54.30
CA VAL A 351 -20.91 13.23 -54.18
C VAL A 351 -21.08 11.78 -53.73
N ARG A 352 -20.20 10.87 -54.19
CA ARG A 352 -20.21 9.45 -53.83
C ARG A 352 -19.44 9.14 -52.53
N CYS A 353 -18.78 10.13 -51.94
CA CYS A 353 -17.84 9.90 -50.85
C CYS A 353 -18.54 9.87 -49.48
N SER A 354 -18.34 8.80 -48.72
CA SER A 354 -18.84 8.67 -47.36
C SER A 354 -18.27 9.74 -46.41
N PHE A 355 -17.01 10.15 -46.62
CA PHE A 355 -16.34 11.16 -45.80
C PHE A 355 -16.78 12.60 -46.07
N LEU A 356 -17.52 12.85 -47.14
CA LEU A 356 -18.07 14.19 -47.40
C LEU A 356 -19.15 14.51 -46.36
N ARG A 357 -18.97 15.59 -45.61
CA ARG A 357 -20.01 16.20 -44.79
C ARG A 357 -20.67 17.31 -45.60
N PRO A 358 -21.93 17.15 -46.05
CA PRO A 358 -22.59 18.16 -46.85
C PRO A 358 -22.83 19.41 -46.00
N ASP A 359 -22.63 20.58 -46.60
CA ASP A 359 -22.93 21.86 -45.96
C ASP A 359 -24.42 22.18 -46.17
N PRO A 360 -25.22 22.38 -45.10
CA PRO A 360 -26.62 22.81 -45.18
C PRO A 360 -26.84 24.00 -46.14
N ALA A 361 -25.92 24.96 -46.19
CA ALA A 361 -26.03 26.12 -47.07
C ALA A 361 -25.89 25.77 -48.56
N GLN A 362 -25.30 24.62 -48.90
CA GLN A 362 -25.10 24.15 -50.28
C GLN A 362 -26.16 23.13 -50.73
N ARG A 363 -27.26 22.97 -49.99
CA ARG A 363 -28.35 22.04 -50.33
C ARG A 363 -28.85 22.23 -51.77
N GLY A 364 -29.13 23.47 -52.17
CA GLY A 364 -29.65 23.77 -53.51
C GLY A 364 -28.71 23.30 -54.63
N ARG A 365 -27.39 23.37 -54.41
CA ARG A 365 -26.39 22.85 -55.36
C ARG A 365 -26.43 21.33 -55.46
N LEU A 366 -26.70 20.63 -54.36
CA LEU A 366 -26.81 19.17 -54.35
C LEU A 366 -28.12 18.71 -55.04
N GLU A 367 -29.20 19.48 -54.90
CA GLU A 367 -30.46 19.27 -55.63
C GLU A 367 -30.26 19.50 -57.14
N GLU A 368 -29.53 20.54 -57.54
CA GLU A 368 -29.16 20.79 -58.94
C GLU A 368 -28.34 19.62 -59.52
N ILE A 369 -27.37 19.08 -58.76
CA ILE A 369 -26.58 17.92 -59.17
C ILE A 369 -27.48 16.68 -59.32
N ARG A 370 -28.42 16.44 -58.40
CA ARG A 370 -29.39 15.34 -58.51
C ARG A 370 -30.21 15.47 -59.80
N ASP A 371 -30.79 16.63 -60.05
CA ASP A 371 -31.67 16.86 -61.20
C ASP A 371 -30.91 16.74 -62.53
N ASN A 372 -29.65 17.21 -62.56
CA ASN A 372 -28.75 17.01 -63.70
C ASN A 372 -28.47 15.52 -63.94
N LEU A 373 -28.19 14.74 -62.89
CA LEU A 373 -27.94 13.31 -62.99
C LEU A 373 -29.16 12.56 -63.53
N VAL A 374 -30.38 12.91 -63.07
CA VAL A 374 -31.63 12.34 -63.59
C VAL A 374 -31.77 12.62 -65.09
N ALA A 375 -31.53 13.86 -65.52
CA ALA A 375 -31.61 14.24 -66.93
C ALA A 375 -30.59 13.49 -67.80
N ARG A 376 -29.33 13.35 -67.32
CA ARG A 376 -28.27 12.62 -68.03
C ARG A 376 -28.51 11.11 -68.08
N ILE A 377 -29.11 10.52 -67.04
CA ILE A 377 -29.53 9.11 -67.09
C ILE A 377 -30.58 8.92 -68.18
N ALA A 378 -31.60 9.77 -68.24
CA ALA A 378 -32.63 9.68 -69.26
C ALA A 378 -32.07 9.88 -70.68
N GLU A 379 -31.06 10.74 -70.86
CA GLU A 379 -30.33 10.88 -72.12
C GLU A 379 -29.55 9.62 -72.49
N ALA A 380 -28.72 9.12 -71.58
CA ALA A 380 -27.92 7.92 -71.82
C ALA A 380 -28.79 6.67 -72.10
N GLU A 381 -29.99 6.58 -71.50
CA GLU A 381 -30.96 5.54 -71.79
C GLU A 381 -31.58 5.66 -73.19
N ARG A 382 -31.88 6.89 -73.64
CA ARG A 382 -32.40 7.13 -75.02
C ARG A 382 -31.36 6.79 -76.08
N GLU A 383 -30.10 7.17 -75.85
CA GLU A 383 -29.01 6.98 -76.82
C GLU A 383 -28.33 5.60 -76.70
N GLY A 384 -28.72 4.78 -75.72
CA GLY A 384 -28.21 3.42 -75.54
C GLY A 384 -26.82 3.33 -74.90
N TRP A 385 -26.35 4.37 -74.21
CA TRP A 385 -25.04 4.41 -73.52
C TRP A 385 -25.09 3.71 -72.17
N LEU A 386 -25.36 2.39 -72.18
CA LEU A 386 -25.58 1.59 -70.98
C LEU A 386 -24.40 1.64 -69.99
N GLY A 387 -23.16 1.79 -70.48
CA GLY A 387 -21.97 1.93 -69.63
C GLY A 387 -21.92 3.23 -68.82
N GLU A 388 -22.54 4.31 -69.29
CA GLU A 388 -22.63 5.58 -68.55
C GLU A 388 -23.77 5.57 -67.53
N VAL A 389 -24.87 4.88 -67.85
CA VAL A 389 -26.06 4.77 -66.98
C VAL A 389 -25.70 4.22 -65.60
N GLU A 390 -24.87 3.18 -65.53
CA GLU A 390 -24.47 2.57 -64.25
C GLU A 390 -23.72 3.58 -63.35
N GLY A 391 -22.73 4.28 -63.92
CA GLY A 391 -21.98 5.30 -63.19
C GLY A 391 -22.87 6.47 -62.75
N LEU A 392 -23.76 6.94 -63.61
CA LEU A 392 -24.67 8.05 -63.29
C LEU A 392 -25.66 7.66 -62.18
N ARG A 393 -26.19 6.44 -62.18
CA ARG A 393 -27.07 5.93 -61.11
C ARG A 393 -26.37 5.88 -59.75
N VAL A 394 -25.09 5.48 -59.70
CA VAL A 394 -24.30 5.50 -58.46
C VAL A 394 -24.09 6.93 -57.95
N SER A 395 -23.84 7.90 -58.84
CA SER A 395 -23.78 9.31 -58.44
C SER A 395 -25.13 9.83 -57.93
N LEU A 396 -26.24 9.43 -58.56
CA LEU A 396 -27.58 9.84 -58.17
C LEU A 396 -27.93 9.35 -56.76
N ALA A 397 -27.71 8.05 -56.49
CA ALA A 397 -27.89 7.48 -55.16
C ALA A 397 -27.05 8.22 -54.11
N GLY A 398 -25.78 8.53 -54.43
CA GLY A 398 -24.93 9.32 -53.54
C GLY A 398 -25.45 10.74 -53.26
N ALA A 399 -26.05 11.41 -54.24
CA ALA A 399 -26.67 12.73 -54.06
C ALA A 399 -27.93 12.65 -53.19
N GLU A 400 -28.79 11.65 -53.42
CA GLU A 400 -30.03 11.43 -52.66
C GLU A 400 -29.74 11.07 -51.20
N ASP A 401 -28.79 10.17 -50.94
CA ASP A 401 -28.36 9.80 -49.59
C ASP A 401 -27.88 11.01 -48.77
N LYS A 402 -27.16 11.94 -49.43
CA LYS A 402 -26.67 13.16 -48.80
C LYS A 402 -27.80 14.13 -48.49
N LEU A 403 -28.80 14.27 -49.36
CA LEU A 403 -30.00 15.08 -49.09
C LEU A 403 -30.79 14.53 -47.90
N VAL A 404 -31.00 13.20 -47.86
CA VAL A 404 -31.66 12.52 -46.73
C VAL A 404 -30.88 12.71 -45.43
N HIS A 405 -29.54 12.67 -45.48
CA HIS A 405 -28.70 12.95 -44.32
C HIS A 405 -28.88 14.38 -43.80
N MET A 406 -28.99 15.37 -44.68
CA MET A 406 -29.23 16.77 -44.31
C MET A 406 -30.62 16.95 -43.67
N ASP A 407 -31.65 16.24 -44.18
CA ASP A 407 -33.00 16.27 -43.59
C ASP A 407 -33.01 15.74 -42.16
N ARG A 408 -32.29 14.65 -41.90
CA ARG A 408 -32.13 14.08 -40.55
C ARG A 408 -31.40 15.02 -39.60
N GLN A 409 -30.37 15.73 -40.08
CA GLN A 409 -29.63 16.72 -39.27
C GLN A 409 -30.47 17.95 -38.94
N THR A 410 -31.38 18.35 -39.83
CA THR A 410 -32.27 19.49 -39.60
C THR A 410 -33.41 19.14 -38.64
N SER A 411 -33.81 17.86 -38.58
CA SER A 411 -34.89 17.33 -37.73
C SER A 411 -34.42 16.91 -36.33
N GLY A 412 -33.12 16.67 -36.14
CA GLY A 412 -32.50 16.39 -34.84
C GLY A 412 -32.06 17.68 -34.16
N GLY A 413 -32.75 18.04 -33.07
CA GLY A 413 -32.65 19.33 -32.40
C GLY A 413 -31.24 19.86 -32.11
N THR A 414 -31.16 21.19 -32.03
CA THR A 414 -30.07 22.05 -31.54
C THR A 414 -28.86 21.28 -31.02
N ALA A 415 -27.72 21.41 -31.73
CA ALA A 415 -26.42 20.99 -31.23
C ALA A 415 -26.28 21.42 -29.76
N ILE A 416 -26.08 20.44 -28.88
CA ILE A 416 -25.80 20.72 -27.47
C ILE A 416 -24.43 21.40 -27.44
N ASP A 417 -24.42 22.72 -27.28
CA ASP A 417 -23.19 23.47 -27.05
C ASP A 417 -22.68 23.09 -25.66
N LEU A 418 -21.65 22.25 -25.64
CA LEU A 418 -21.00 21.82 -24.40
C LEU A 418 -20.11 22.91 -23.79
N GLY A 419 -19.94 24.06 -24.47
CA GLY A 419 -19.05 25.13 -24.07
C GLY A 419 -17.57 24.73 -24.12
N MET A 420 -16.67 25.67 -24.39
CA MET A 420 -15.25 25.46 -24.15
C MET A 420 -15.00 25.45 -22.63
N PRO A 421 -14.43 24.38 -22.05
CA PRO A 421 -14.11 24.38 -20.63
C PRO A 421 -13.11 25.50 -20.35
N ARG A 422 -13.50 26.45 -19.49
CA ARG A 422 -12.59 27.51 -19.03
C ARG A 422 -11.55 26.88 -18.11
N ILE A 423 -10.34 26.73 -18.63
CA ILE A 423 -9.17 26.38 -17.82
C ILE A 423 -8.82 27.63 -17.00
N ALA A 424 -9.03 27.59 -15.69
CA ALA A 424 -8.49 28.61 -14.81
C ALA A 424 -6.97 28.53 -14.88
N SER A 425 -6.31 29.61 -15.29
CA SER A 425 -4.86 29.75 -15.14
C SER A 425 -4.56 29.78 -13.64
N ALA A 426 -4.11 28.65 -13.10
CA ALA A 426 -3.55 28.61 -11.76
C ALA A 426 -2.27 29.45 -11.79
N GLN A 427 -2.35 30.69 -11.31
CA GLN A 427 -1.17 31.43 -10.89
C GLN A 427 -0.52 30.61 -9.77
N PHE A 428 0.61 29.98 -10.08
CA PHE A 428 1.50 29.47 -9.05
C PHE A 428 2.02 30.70 -8.29
N THR A 429 1.43 30.98 -7.13
CA THR A 429 2.09 31.81 -6.12
C THR A 429 3.35 31.08 -5.70
N GLU A 430 4.46 31.60 -6.19
CA GLU A 430 5.82 31.28 -5.76
C GLU A 430 5.90 31.55 -4.25
N VAL A 431 5.79 30.49 -3.44
CA VAL A 431 6.08 30.57 -2.01
C VAL A 431 7.60 30.62 -1.90
N GLU A 432 8.11 31.79 -1.52
CA GLU A 432 9.51 32.04 -1.16
C GLU A 432 10.02 30.92 -0.24
N ARG A 433 10.74 29.96 -0.82
CA ARG A 433 11.67 29.12 -0.06
C ARG A 433 12.94 29.91 0.11
N THR A 434 13.09 30.50 1.29
CA THR A 434 14.36 31.00 1.81
C THR A 434 15.45 29.94 1.64
N ALA A 435 16.34 30.18 0.68
CA ALA A 435 17.58 29.46 0.51
C ALA A 435 18.54 29.86 1.63
N SER A 436 18.74 28.97 2.59
CA SER A 436 19.92 28.95 3.44
C SER A 436 20.45 27.53 3.38
N LEU A 437 21.48 27.33 2.56
CA LEU A 437 22.51 26.28 2.60
C LEU A 437 23.07 26.07 1.18
N ALA A 438 23.92 27.00 0.73
CA ALA A 438 24.97 26.77 -0.27
C ALA A 438 25.81 28.05 -0.45
N GLN A 439 26.49 28.48 0.61
CA GLN A 439 27.65 29.40 0.51
C GLN A 439 28.58 29.07 1.67
N SER A 440 29.42 28.06 1.45
CA SER A 440 30.52 27.65 2.32
C SER A 440 31.23 26.52 1.58
N LEU A 441 31.88 26.85 0.47
CA LEU A 441 32.90 26.07 -0.23
C LEU A 441 33.30 26.91 -1.45
N ASP A 442 34.01 28.01 -1.17
CA ASP A 442 34.98 28.68 -2.04
C ASP A 442 35.31 30.01 -1.39
N ASP A 443 36.16 29.96 -0.35
CA ASP A 443 37.15 30.97 0.00
C ASP A 443 37.88 30.53 1.29
N GLN A 444 39.22 30.67 1.29
CA GLN A 444 40.23 30.22 2.29
C GLN A 444 40.84 28.85 1.95
N GLN A 445 42.11 28.72 1.52
CA GLN A 445 43.35 29.37 1.96
C GLN A 445 43.59 29.35 3.46
#